data_AF-A0A7C4BYC0-F1
#
_entry.id   AF-A0A7C4BYC0-F1
#
_cell.length_a   1.000
_cell.length_b   1.000
_cell.length_c   1.000
_cell.angle_alpha   90.00
_cell.angle_beta   90.00
_cell.angle_gamma   90.00
#
_symmetry.space_group_name_H-M   'P 1'
#
loop_
_entity.id
_entity.type
_entity.pdbx_description
1 polymer ?
#
loop_
_entity_poly.entity_id
_entity_poly.type
_entity_poly.pdbx_seq_one_letter_code
_entity_poly.pdbx_strand_id
1 'polypeptide(L)'
;MKKLLLLPSARLAPPELQVDFGPVPSGMVPLHSRPALHHIAAPYARSGFEVLVAAHDAAETIEHYIQRCPDLHARAVDVGPTSSIAETVAAALRQAGDLPGRLVVNFADTLVDELLSGEDEICYQEQEDLYRWTAFEFDRDRALVEIYPKNELKPHAGPLPVFVGAFGFSQPRRFLTLLEQSIEKNPGRDDPFWAAVMQYHNALPPGARRLRRVAEWRDFGHLDTYYATQRTYFLNKRFFNAMTVDMGRGVVRKSSTHAAKLAREIEWYLSLPPAIKYLGPRVFAYSSGKGQTSAEMEYYGYPALNDVYLFGEWDLGVWSQVFAAIWRAIEGMAQYTMDANPAVLRAAMRDMYETKTAERLRPILDDPRFALFSAPGLEINGRRCFTLPECLQALPRALEAAGMYESPRFNIIHGDLCLSNILYDRRSGFVRLVDPRGSFGGITMYGDPRYDLAKLSHSLHGDYDFYVNGLFRWEERGAVVILQPFKRPAHD
;
A
#
# COMPACT_ATOMS: atom_id res chain seq x y z
N MET A 1 -28.84 14.54 -7.79
CA MET A 1 -29.17 13.76 -6.58
C MET A 1 -27.87 13.45 -5.85
N LYS A 2 -27.76 13.78 -4.57
CA LYS A 2 -26.54 13.56 -3.77
C LYS A 2 -26.25 12.05 -3.66
N LYS A 3 -25.02 11.63 -3.98
CA LYS A 3 -24.55 10.25 -3.87
C LYS A 3 -23.49 10.17 -2.77
N LEU A 4 -23.59 9.19 -1.88
CA LEU A 4 -22.68 9.03 -0.76
C LEU A 4 -22.13 7.61 -0.72
N LEU A 5 -20.81 7.49 -0.62
CA LEU A 5 -20.12 6.28 -0.18
C LEU A 5 -19.87 6.40 1.32
N LEU A 6 -20.33 5.43 2.10
CA LEU A 6 -20.06 5.32 3.52
C LEU A 6 -19.12 4.13 3.76
N LEU A 7 -17.97 4.40 4.37
CA LEU A 7 -16.96 3.42 4.75
C LEU A 7 -16.94 3.22 6.28
N PRO A 8 -17.48 2.10 6.81
CA PRO A 8 -17.34 1.76 8.22
C PRO A 8 -15.90 1.38 8.55
N SER A 9 -15.20 2.22 9.31
CA SER A 9 -13.80 2.00 9.74
C SER A 9 -13.58 2.44 11.19
N ALA A 10 -14.60 2.26 12.04
CA ALA A 10 -14.59 2.73 13.42
C ALA A 10 -13.76 1.86 14.38
N ARG A 11 -13.38 0.65 13.94
CA ARG A 11 -12.60 -0.31 14.72
C ARG A 11 -11.25 -0.58 14.08
N LEU A 12 -10.31 -1.03 14.91
CA LEU A 12 -9.01 -1.51 14.45
C LEU A 12 -9.17 -2.77 13.57
N ALA A 13 -8.22 -2.98 12.67
CA ALA A 13 -8.10 -4.19 11.88
C ALA A 13 -7.97 -5.43 12.80
N PRO A 14 -8.29 -6.65 12.34
CA PRO A 14 -8.18 -7.84 13.19
C PRO A 14 -6.77 -8.08 13.75
N PRO A 15 -6.64 -8.72 14.93
CA PRO A 15 -5.36 -8.85 15.64
C PRO A 15 -4.22 -9.42 14.79
N GLU A 16 -4.52 -10.36 13.91
CA GLU A 16 -3.56 -10.92 12.93
C GLU A 16 -2.92 -9.88 12.00
N LEU A 17 -3.69 -8.89 11.53
CA LEU A 17 -3.18 -7.79 10.71
C LEU A 17 -2.48 -6.74 11.57
N GLN A 18 -2.92 -6.54 12.82
CA GLN A 18 -2.24 -5.65 13.75
C GLN A 18 -0.83 -6.15 14.11
N VAL A 19 -0.57 -7.45 14.04
CA VAL A 19 0.81 -7.95 14.10
C VAL A 19 1.59 -7.35 12.93
N ASP A 20 1.14 -7.45 11.69
CA ASP A 20 1.95 -7.00 10.57
C ASP A 20 2.02 -5.47 10.41
N PHE A 21 1.01 -4.72 10.89
CA PHE A 21 0.91 -3.27 10.64
C PHE A 21 0.80 -2.39 11.88
N GLY A 22 0.68 -2.96 13.09
CA GLY A 22 0.33 -2.19 14.30
C GLY A 22 -1.18 -1.93 14.40
N PRO A 23 -1.64 -1.20 15.44
CA PRO A 23 -3.04 -0.91 15.69
C PRO A 23 -3.61 0.10 14.67
N VAL A 24 -3.80 -0.33 13.42
CA VAL A 24 -4.37 0.47 12.35
C VAL A 24 -5.89 0.24 12.24
N PRO A 25 -6.69 1.27 11.92
CA PRO A 25 -8.10 1.09 11.52
C PRO A 25 -8.21 0.21 10.28
N SER A 26 -9.33 -0.52 10.11
CA SER A 26 -9.53 -1.40 8.94
C SER A 26 -9.33 -0.69 7.60
N GLY A 27 -9.82 0.55 7.45
CA GLY A 27 -9.63 1.34 6.24
C GLY A 27 -8.19 1.82 6.02
N MET A 28 -7.34 1.79 7.04
CA MET A 28 -5.95 2.23 6.97
C MET A 28 -4.96 1.09 6.74
N VAL A 29 -5.44 -0.16 6.63
CA VAL A 29 -4.61 -1.32 6.27
C VAL A 29 -3.80 -1.00 5.01
N PRO A 30 -2.46 -1.05 5.05
CA PRO A 30 -1.62 -0.66 3.93
C PRO A 30 -1.77 -1.63 2.76
N LEU A 31 -2.07 -1.14 1.56
CA LEU A 31 -2.21 -1.92 0.34
C LEU A 31 -1.46 -1.25 -0.81
N HIS A 32 -0.28 -1.76 -1.17
CA HIS A 32 0.47 -1.26 -2.33
C HIS A 32 0.72 0.26 -2.25
N SER A 33 1.31 0.67 -1.14
CA SER A 33 1.68 2.05 -0.85
C SER A 33 0.52 3.06 -0.83
N ARG A 34 -0.71 2.58 -0.61
CA ARG A 34 -1.88 3.38 -0.20
C ARG A 34 -2.75 2.58 0.77
N PRO A 35 -3.49 3.19 1.69
CA PRO A 35 -4.42 2.45 2.55
C PRO A 35 -5.62 1.91 1.76
N ALA A 36 -6.25 0.84 2.28
CA ALA A 36 -7.45 0.22 1.70
C ALA A 36 -8.56 1.21 1.34
N LEU A 37 -8.82 2.15 2.25
CA LEU A 37 -9.76 3.26 2.06
C LEU A 37 -9.52 4.04 0.77
N HIS A 38 -8.28 4.26 0.36
CA HIS A 38 -7.99 4.98 -0.88
C HIS A 38 -8.42 4.19 -2.11
N HIS A 39 -8.11 2.90 -2.15
CA HIS A 39 -8.45 2.02 -3.27
C HIS A 39 -9.96 1.89 -3.45
N ILE A 40 -10.69 1.88 -2.33
CA ILE A 40 -12.15 1.84 -2.34
C ILE A 40 -12.71 3.21 -2.72
N ALA A 41 -12.28 4.29 -2.07
CA ALA A 41 -12.88 5.62 -2.22
C ALA A 41 -12.59 6.28 -3.57
N ALA A 42 -11.37 6.18 -4.10
CA ALA A 42 -10.96 6.96 -5.26
C ALA A 42 -11.80 6.70 -6.53
N PRO A 43 -12.17 5.45 -6.87
CA PRO A 43 -13.11 5.19 -7.95
C PRO A 43 -14.49 5.84 -7.76
N TYR A 44 -15.07 5.76 -6.56
CA TYR A 44 -16.38 6.36 -6.25
C TYR A 44 -16.31 7.89 -6.32
N ALA A 45 -15.26 8.51 -5.79
CA ALA A 45 -15.03 9.95 -5.85
C ALA A 45 -14.98 10.45 -7.31
N ARG A 46 -14.25 9.75 -8.18
CA ARG A 46 -14.23 10.04 -9.64
C ARG A 46 -15.59 9.87 -10.32
N SER A 47 -16.47 9.03 -9.77
CA SER A 47 -17.86 8.85 -10.23
C SER A 47 -18.86 9.82 -9.58
N GLY A 48 -18.38 10.82 -8.84
CA GLY A 48 -19.19 11.89 -8.26
C GLY A 48 -19.88 11.53 -6.95
N PHE A 49 -19.37 10.53 -6.22
CA PHE A 49 -19.79 10.27 -4.83
C PHE A 49 -19.02 11.18 -3.87
N GLU A 50 -19.71 11.72 -2.88
CA GLU A 50 -19.05 12.15 -1.64
C GLU A 50 -18.63 10.92 -0.84
N VAL A 51 -17.53 11.01 -0.10
CA VAL A 51 -17.04 9.91 0.73
C VAL A 51 -17.14 10.29 2.21
N LEU A 52 -17.82 9.45 2.97
CA LEU A 52 -17.93 9.55 4.42
C LEU A 52 -17.28 8.34 5.07
N VAL A 53 -16.37 8.59 5.99
CA VAL A 53 -15.65 7.53 6.70
C VAL A 53 -16.07 7.58 8.15
N ALA A 54 -16.70 6.51 8.61
CA ALA A 54 -17.05 6.36 10.02
C ALA A 54 -15.80 5.90 10.77
N ALA A 55 -15.26 6.74 11.65
CA ALA A 55 -14.02 6.50 12.39
C ALA A 55 -14.29 6.52 13.90
N HIS A 56 -13.42 5.90 14.70
CA HIS A 56 -13.40 6.06 16.15
C HIS A 56 -12.04 5.63 16.72
N ASP A 57 -11.74 4.32 16.72
CA ASP A 57 -10.44 3.80 17.15
C ASP A 57 -9.36 4.30 16.16
N ALA A 58 -8.34 5.00 16.68
CA ALA A 58 -7.26 5.64 15.89
C ALA A 58 -7.77 6.55 14.75
N ALA A 59 -8.88 7.27 14.97
CA ALA A 59 -9.54 8.13 13.98
C ALA A 59 -8.60 9.21 13.40
N GLU A 60 -7.64 9.70 14.17
CA GLU A 60 -6.64 10.69 13.75
C GLU A 60 -5.84 10.20 12.54
N THR A 61 -5.61 8.90 12.39
CA THR A 61 -4.90 8.34 11.23
C THR A 61 -5.71 8.49 9.95
N ILE A 62 -7.03 8.27 10.03
CA ILE A 62 -7.98 8.43 8.92
C ILE A 62 -8.12 9.92 8.58
N GLU A 63 -8.31 10.77 9.58
CA GLU A 63 -8.48 12.21 9.39
C GLU A 63 -7.25 12.83 8.72
N HIS A 64 -6.06 12.52 9.24
CA HIS A 64 -4.82 12.96 8.63
C HIS A 64 -4.72 12.47 7.19
N TYR A 65 -5.03 11.20 6.90
CA TYR A 65 -4.97 10.67 5.54
C TYR A 65 -5.92 11.38 4.58
N ILE A 66 -7.18 11.60 4.99
CA ILE A 66 -8.20 12.28 4.18
C ILE A 66 -7.80 13.72 3.87
N GLN A 67 -7.32 14.47 4.87
CA GLN A 67 -6.85 15.86 4.68
C GLN A 67 -5.74 15.96 3.64
N ARG A 68 -4.94 14.90 3.50
CA ARG A 68 -3.81 14.79 2.56
C ARG A 68 -4.23 14.37 1.15
N CYS A 69 -5.47 13.94 0.98
CA CYS A 69 -6.00 13.43 -0.29
C CYS A 69 -7.30 14.17 -0.65
N PRO A 70 -7.24 15.49 -0.93
CA PRO A 70 -8.44 16.30 -1.18
C PRO A 70 -9.27 15.76 -2.35
N ASP A 71 -8.64 15.16 -3.36
CA ASP A 71 -9.29 14.56 -4.53
C ASP A 71 -10.23 13.39 -4.20
N LEU A 72 -10.15 12.82 -2.98
CA LEU A 72 -11.10 11.80 -2.54
C LEU A 72 -12.47 12.40 -2.19
N HIS A 73 -12.56 13.74 -2.01
CA HIS A 73 -13.75 14.42 -1.50
C HIS A 73 -14.30 13.73 -0.24
N ALA A 74 -13.39 13.25 0.60
CA ALA A 74 -13.70 12.47 1.78
C ALA A 74 -13.77 13.36 3.03
N ARG A 75 -14.59 12.94 3.99
CA ARG A 75 -14.58 13.45 5.36
C ARG A 75 -14.76 12.30 6.34
N ALA A 76 -14.10 12.40 7.49
CA ALA A 76 -14.31 11.49 8.61
C ALA A 76 -15.38 12.03 9.57
N VAL A 77 -16.07 11.13 10.25
CA VAL A 77 -16.92 11.44 11.41
C VAL A 77 -16.60 10.46 12.53
N ASP A 78 -16.36 10.98 13.73
CA ASP A 78 -16.21 10.15 14.92
C ASP A 78 -17.59 9.63 15.35
N VAL A 79 -17.81 8.33 15.18
CA VAL A 79 -19.09 7.69 15.52
C VAL A 79 -19.19 7.29 16.99
N GLY A 80 -18.14 7.49 17.78
CA GLY A 80 -18.05 7.01 19.14
C GLY A 80 -17.85 5.48 19.22
N PRO A 81 -17.86 4.91 20.43
CA PRO A 81 -17.63 3.49 20.64
C PRO A 81 -18.86 2.68 20.19
N THR A 82 -18.82 2.14 18.97
CA THR A 82 -19.89 1.30 18.40
C THR A 82 -19.57 -0.17 18.52
N SER A 83 -20.56 -1.00 18.86
CA SER A 83 -20.41 -2.44 19.06
C SER A 83 -20.74 -3.28 17.82
N SER A 84 -21.37 -2.67 16.81
CA SER A 84 -21.78 -3.31 15.55
C SER A 84 -21.58 -2.43 14.33
N ILE A 85 -21.60 -3.05 13.15
CA ILE A 85 -21.65 -2.37 11.85
C ILE A 85 -22.92 -1.53 11.76
N ALA A 86 -24.06 -2.05 12.25
CA ALA A 86 -25.31 -1.28 12.27
C ALA A 86 -25.19 0.02 13.05
N GLU A 87 -24.67 -0.02 14.29
CA GLU A 87 -24.45 1.18 15.10
C GLU A 87 -23.52 2.17 14.41
N THR A 88 -22.43 1.66 13.82
CA THR A 88 -21.44 2.46 13.08
C THR A 88 -22.08 3.19 11.89
N VAL A 89 -22.83 2.47 11.06
CA VAL A 89 -23.50 3.03 9.87
C VAL A 89 -24.59 4.02 10.28
N ALA A 90 -25.41 3.67 11.28
CA ALA A 90 -26.49 4.54 11.76
C ALA A 90 -25.94 5.85 12.34
N ALA A 91 -24.91 5.78 13.21
CA ALA A 91 -24.26 6.95 13.77
C ALA A 91 -23.66 7.86 12.69
N ALA A 92 -22.94 7.28 11.72
CA ALA A 92 -22.36 8.04 10.62
C ALA A 92 -23.43 8.72 9.75
N LEU A 93 -24.54 8.04 9.44
CA LEU A 93 -25.64 8.62 8.67
C LEU A 93 -26.35 9.76 9.43
N ARG A 94 -26.52 9.65 10.75
CA ARG A 94 -27.07 10.75 11.58
C ARG A 94 -26.16 11.97 11.55
N GLN A 95 -24.85 11.76 11.70
CA GLN A 95 -23.86 12.83 11.66
C GLN A 95 -23.62 13.38 10.25
N ALA A 96 -24.09 12.69 9.20
CA ALA A 96 -23.99 13.19 7.83
C ALA A 96 -24.90 14.39 7.55
N GLY A 97 -25.87 14.69 8.44
CA GLY A 97 -26.86 15.73 8.25
C GLY A 97 -27.90 15.32 7.21
N ASP A 98 -27.93 16.02 6.06
CA ASP A 98 -28.85 15.69 4.98
C ASP A 98 -28.51 14.34 4.34
N LEU A 99 -29.44 13.39 4.50
CA LEU A 99 -29.31 12.07 3.92
C LEU A 99 -29.24 12.13 2.39
N PRO A 100 -28.36 11.34 1.77
CA PRO A 100 -28.17 11.34 0.33
C PRO A 100 -29.42 10.77 -0.38
N GLY A 101 -29.53 11.02 -1.68
CA GLY A 101 -30.56 10.34 -2.48
C GLY A 101 -30.14 8.95 -2.93
N ARG A 102 -28.84 8.64 -2.88
CA ARG A 102 -28.26 7.32 -3.13
C ARG A 102 -27.15 7.04 -2.14
N LEU A 103 -27.17 5.88 -1.49
CA LEU A 103 -26.17 5.47 -0.52
C LEU A 103 -25.49 4.18 -1.01
N VAL A 104 -24.18 4.13 -0.89
CA VAL A 104 -23.41 2.88 -0.93
C VAL A 104 -22.75 2.71 0.43
N VAL A 105 -22.99 1.57 1.08
CA VAL A 105 -22.23 1.15 2.25
C VAL A 105 -21.22 0.11 1.75
N ASN A 106 -19.93 0.41 1.91
CA ASN A 106 -18.85 -0.50 1.53
C ASN A 106 -17.93 -0.68 2.73
N PHE A 107 -17.72 -1.91 3.16
CA PHE A 107 -16.85 -2.21 4.29
C PHE A 107 -15.41 -1.82 3.96
N ALA A 108 -14.70 -1.21 4.91
CA ALA A 108 -13.40 -0.60 4.66
C ALA A 108 -12.28 -1.62 4.35
N ASP A 109 -12.57 -2.91 4.51
CA ASP A 109 -11.72 -4.06 4.23
C ASP A 109 -12.12 -4.82 2.94
N THR A 110 -13.02 -4.25 2.13
CA THR A 110 -13.57 -4.88 0.93
C THR A 110 -13.33 -4.06 -0.33
N LEU A 111 -12.78 -4.67 -1.37
CA LEU A 111 -12.76 -4.11 -2.72
C LEU A 111 -13.49 -5.01 -3.72
N VAL A 112 -14.40 -4.39 -4.47
CA VAL A 112 -15.13 -4.96 -5.59
C VAL A 112 -14.74 -4.22 -6.86
N ASP A 113 -14.58 -4.94 -7.98
CA ASP A 113 -14.14 -4.32 -9.24
C ASP A 113 -15.18 -3.39 -9.87
N GLU A 114 -16.47 -3.69 -9.65
CA GLU A 114 -17.57 -2.92 -10.21
C GLU A 114 -18.20 -2.00 -9.17
N LEU A 115 -18.14 -0.69 -9.44
CA LEU A 115 -18.75 0.31 -8.59
C LEU A 115 -20.26 0.10 -8.50
N LEU A 116 -20.77 0.25 -7.28
CA LEU A 116 -22.20 0.28 -7.03
C LEU A 116 -22.74 1.64 -7.44
N SER A 117 -23.93 1.62 -8.03
CA SER A 117 -24.62 2.84 -8.45
C SER A 117 -25.37 3.51 -7.29
N GLY A 118 -25.52 2.80 -6.17
CA GLY A 118 -26.42 3.17 -5.06
C GLY A 118 -27.89 2.85 -5.36
N GLU A 119 -28.16 2.01 -6.35
CA GLU A 119 -29.45 1.31 -6.50
C GLU A 119 -29.58 0.22 -5.43
N ASP A 120 -30.78 -0.33 -5.26
CA ASP A 120 -31.07 -1.36 -4.24
C ASP A 120 -30.42 -2.71 -4.57
N GLU A 121 -29.10 -2.77 -4.41
CA GLU A 121 -28.26 -3.88 -4.82
C GLU A 121 -27.43 -4.45 -3.66
N ILE A 122 -27.42 -5.77 -3.54
CA ILE A 122 -26.59 -6.51 -2.60
C ILE A 122 -25.57 -7.30 -3.40
N CYS A 123 -24.29 -7.05 -3.14
CA CYS A 123 -23.22 -7.83 -3.77
C CYS A 123 -22.96 -9.13 -2.99
N TYR A 124 -22.76 -10.23 -3.71
CA TYR A 124 -22.45 -11.53 -3.12
C TYR A 124 -21.45 -12.31 -3.96
N GLN A 125 -20.81 -13.31 -3.35
CA GLN A 125 -20.04 -14.34 -4.04
C GLN A 125 -20.37 -15.71 -3.44
N GLU A 126 -20.29 -16.77 -4.24
CA GLU A 126 -20.41 -18.14 -3.72
C GLU A 126 -19.08 -18.58 -3.12
N GLN A 127 -19.12 -19.12 -1.89
CA GLN A 127 -17.94 -19.60 -1.18
C GLN A 127 -18.16 -21.00 -0.62
N GLU A 128 -17.12 -21.83 -0.64
CA GLU A 128 -17.13 -23.16 0.01
C GLU A 128 -16.71 -23.08 1.48
N ASP A 129 -15.69 -22.28 1.82
CA ASP A 129 -15.32 -22.01 3.21
C ASP A 129 -16.26 -20.96 3.79
N LEU A 130 -17.31 -21.41 4.47
CA LEU A 130 -18.36 -20.55 5.01
C LEU A 130 -18.07 -20.05 6.42
N TYR A 131 -17.12 -20.65 7.17
CA TYR A 131 -16.98 -20.38 8.61
C TYR A 131 -16.77 -18.90 8.90
N ARG A 132 -15.93 -18.23 8.10
CA ARG A 132 -15.50 -16.84 8.31
C ARG A 132 -16.49 -15.78 7.82
N TRP A 133 -17.45 -16.18 6.99
CA TRP A 133 -18.33 -15.26 6.30
C TRP A 133 -19.75 -15.31 6.83
N THR A 134 -20.47 -14.21 6.61
CA THR A 134 -21.92 -14.18 6.79
C THR A 134 -22.55 -14.67 5.48
N ALA A 135 -23.10 -15.89 5.52
CA ALA A 135 -23.76 -16.53 4.40
C ALA A 135 -25.26 -16.27 4.42
N PHE A 136 -25.94 -16.47 3.30
CA PHE A 136 -27.39 -16.32 3.24
C PHE A 136 -28.03 -17.28 2.24
N GLU A 137 -29.35 -17.38 2.29
CA GLU A 137 -30.16 -18.03 1.28
C GLU A 137 -31.17 -17.05 0.69
N PHE A 138 -31.56 -17.30 -0.56
CA PHE A 138 -32.63 -16.55 -1.20
C PHE A 138 -33.56 -17.44 -2.02
N ASP A 139 -34.82 -17.02 -2.11
CA ASP A 139 -35.85 -17.76 -2.84
C ASP A 139 -35.87 -17.44 -4.35
N ARG A 140 -36.84 -17.99 -5.07
CA ARG A 140 -37.02 -17.77 -6.52
C ARG A 140 -37.31 -16.30 -6.88
N ASP A 141 -37.89 -15.55 -5.95
CA ASP A 141 -38.19 -14.12 -6.07
C ASP A 141 -37.04 -13.24 -5.52
N ARG A 142 -35.87 -13.86 -5.27
CA ARG A 142 -34.66 -13.23 -4.73
C ARG A 142 -34.88 -12.57 -3.37
N ALA A 143 -35.90 -12.97 -2.61
CA ALA A 143 -36.03 -12.58 -1.21
C ALA A 143 -34.99 -13.33 -0.38
N LEU A 144 -34.35 -12.66 0.56
CA LEU A 144 -33.47 -13.30 1.53
C LEU A 144 -34.32 -14.11 2.52
N VAL A 145 -34.00 -15.39 2.71
CA VAL A 145 -34.79 -16.33 3.53
C VAL A 145 -34.14 -16.51 4.89
N GLU A 146 -32.84 -16.79 4.89
CA GLU A 146 -32.06 -17.07 6.09
C GLU A 146 -30.67 -16.42 5.96
N ILE A 147 -30.13 -15.98 7.09
CA ILE A 147 -28.77 -15.43 7.20
C ILE A 147 -28.03 -16.22 8.26
N TYR A 148 -26.86 -16.74 7.90
CA TYR A 148 -25.98 -17.48 8.78
C TYR A 148 -24.81 -16.60 9.19
N PRO A 149 -24.60 -16.35 10.49
CA PRO A 149 -23.52 -15.49 10.97
C PRO A 149 -22.13 -16.10 10.72
N LYS A 150 -21.12 -15.24 10.74
CA LYS A 150 -19.71 -15.66 10.75
C LYS A 150 -19.34 -16.32 12.09
N ASN A 151 -18.26 -17.10 12.08
CA ASN A 151 -17.70 -17.84 13.21
C ASN A 151 -18.58 -18.98 13.75
N GLU A 152 -19.59 -19.39 12.98
CA GLU A 152 -20.43 -20.55 13.28
C GLU A 152 -20.30 -21.59 12.17
N LEU A 153 -20.48 -22.87 12.52
CA LEU A 153 -20.54 -23.96 11.55
C LEU A 153 -21.90 -23.96 10.87
N LYS A 154 -21.90 -23.95 9.54
CA LYS A 154 -23.12 -23.92 8.72
C LYS A 154 -23.62 -25.36 8.53
N PRO A 155 -24.93 -25.64 8.63
CA PRO A 155 -25.50 -26.98 8.45
C PRO A 155 -25.59 -27.42 6.98
N HIS A 156 -24.76 -26.84 6.10
CA HIS A 156 -24.87 -26.98 4.65
C HIS A 156 -23.68 -27.72 4.04
N ALA A 157 -23.98 -28.56 3.04
CA ALA A 157 -22.98 -29.24 2.22
C ALA A 157 -22.92 -28.58 0.84
N GLY A 158 -21.88 -27.78 0.59
CA GLY A 158 -21.65 -27.10 -0.69
C GLY A 158 -21.56 -25.57 -0.57
N PRO A 159 -21.30 -24.89 -1.69
CA PRO A 159 -21.11 -23.44 -1.69
C PRO A 159 -22.42 -22.69 -1.43
N LEU A 160 -22.35 -21.66 -0.59
CA LEU A 160 -23.46 -20.72 -0.36
C LEU A 160 -23.06 -19.30 -0.77
N PRO A 161 -24.04 -18.43 -1.11
CA PRO A 161 -23.76 -17.02 -1.31
C PRO A 161 -23.41 -16.36 0.04
N VAL A 162 -22.32 -15.60 0.04
CA VAL A 162 -21.87 -14.81 1.18
C VAL A 162 -21.94 -13.33 0.85
N PHE A 163 -22.24 -12.49 1.85
CA PHE A 163 -22.18 -11.05 1.68
C PHE A 163 -20.74 -10.60 1.53
N VAL A 164 -20.44 -9.89 0.44
CA VAL A 164 -19.06 -9.40 0.19
C VAL A 164 -18.75 -8.09 0.91
N GLY A 165 -19.73 -7.44 1.55
CA GLY A 165 -19.51 -6.17 2.25
C GLY A 165 -19.80 -4.90 1.42
N ALA A 166 -20.47 -5.01 0.27
CA ALA A 166 -20.85 -3.86 -0.57
C ALA A 166 -22.36 -3.85 -0.88
N PHE A 167 -23.04 -2.77 -0.48
CA PHE A 167 -24.50 -2.63 -0.52
C PHE A 167 -24.90 -1.26 -1.06
N GLY A 168 -25.90 -1.22 -1.94
CA GLY A 168 -26.49 0.01 -2.46
C GLY A 168 -27.92 0.19 -1.96
N PHE A 169 -28.31 1.44 -1.70
CA PHE A 169 -29.63 1.80 -1.20
C PHE A 169 -30.16 3.06 -1.91
N SER A 170 -31.30 2.91 -2.59
CA SER A 170 -32.02 4.01 -3.23
C SER A 170 -32.85 4.84 -2.27
N GLN A 171 -33.17 4.31 -1.09
CA GLN A 171 -33.96 4.97 -0.03
C GLN A 171 -33.19 5.01 1.31
N PRO A 172 -32.14 5.83 1.44
CA PRO A 172 -31.28 5.84 2.64
C PRO A 172 -32.03 6.16 3.94
N ARG A 173 -33.08 6.99 3.89
CA ARG A 173 -33.97 7.27 5.04
C ARG A 173 -34.64 6.00 5.57
N ARG A 174 -35.21 5.21 4.67
CA ARG A 174 -35.87 3.94 5.03
C ARG A 174 -34.86 2.95 5.59
N PHE A 175 -33.69 2.86 4.97
CA PHE A 175 -32.63 1.98 5.46
C PHE A 175 -32.15 2.37 6.86
N LEU A 176 -31.94 3.68 7.13
CA LEU A 176 -31.58 4.16 8.46
C LEU A 176 -32.64 3.79 9.51
N THR A 177 -33.93 4.01 9.22
CA THR A 177 -35.01 3.61 10.16
C THR A 177 -34.99 2.11 10.47
N LEU A 178 -34.76 1.27 9.46
CA LEU A 178 -34.67 -0.19 9.66
C LEU A 178 -33.43 -0.60 10.45
N LEU A 179 -32.29 0.09 10.26
CA LEU A 179 -31.09 -0.09 11.07
C LEU A 179 -31.38 0.22 12.54
N GLU A 180 -31.98 1.38 12.82
CA GLU A 180 -32.31 1.80 14.19
C GLU A 180 -33.25 0.82 14.89
N GLN A 181 -34.31 0.39 14.20
CA GLN A 181 -35.24 -0.61 14.73
C GLN A 181 -34.57 -1.97 14.96
N SER A 182 -33.60 -2.34 14.12
CA SER A 182 -32.88 -3.62 14.27
C SER A 182 -31.90 -3.57 15.44
N ILE A 183 -31.24 -2.43 15.67
CA ILE A 183 -30.37 -2.20 16.84
C ILE A 183 -31.18 -2.31 18.14
N GLU A 184 -32.35 -1.67 18.22
CA GLU A 184 -33.21 -1.73 19.41
C GLU A 184 -33.73 -3.14 19.72
N LYS A 185 -33.99 -3.95 18.69
CA LYS A 185 -34.59 -5.29 18.83
C LYS A 185 -33.57 -6.41 19.08
N ASN A 186 -32.28 -6.20 18.81
CA ASN A 186 -31.26 -7.25 18.89
C ASN A 186 -30.07 -6.83 19.78
N PRO A 187 -30.22 -6.90 21.11
CA PRO A 187 -29.16 -6.49 22.04
C PRO A 187 -28.04 -7.53 22.22
N GLY A 188 -28.01 -8.65 21.48
CA GLY A 188 -26.86 -9.55 21.55
C GLY A 188 -27.04 -10.91 20.90
N ARG A 189 -26.49 -11.05 19.69
CA ARG A 189 -25.68 -12.21 19.24
C ARG A 189 -25.10 -11.98 17.84
N ASP A 190 -25.92 -11.43 16.95
CA ASP A 190 -25.59 -11.14 15.56
C ASP A 190 -25.59 -9.64 15.30
N ASP A 191 -24.80 -9.19 14.31
CA ASP A 191 -24.80 -7.79 13.92
C ASP A 191 -26.18 -7.38 13.39
N PRO A 192 -26.86 -6.38 13.99
CA PRO A 192 -28.19 -5.95 13.56
C PRO A 192 -28.26 -5.46 12.10
N PHE A 193 -27.10 -5.21 11.48
CA PHE A 193 -26.97 -4.76 10.10
C PHE A 193 -27.62 -5.74 9.13
N TRP A 194 -27.43 -7.04 9.37
CA TRP A 194 -27.97 -8.10 8.52
C TRP A 194 -29.49 -8.15 8.53
N ALA A 195 -30.09 -7.99 9.71
CA ALA A 195 -31.53 -7.92 9.86
C ALA A 195 -32.11 -6.69 9.11
N ALA A 196 -31.45 -5.55 9.19
CA ALA A 196 -31.86 -4.34 8.49
C ALA A 196 -31.74 -4.47 6.96
N VAL A 197 -30.64 -5.06 6.46
CA VAL A 197 -30.45 -5.35 5.04
C VAL A 197 -31.54 -6.29 4.52
N MET A 198 -31.83 -7.37 5.24
CA MET A 198 -32.89 -8.31 4.90
C MET A 198 -34.26 -7.64 4.85
N GLN A 199 -34.63 -6.88 5.88
CA GLN A 199 -35.91 -6.18 5.93
C GLN A 199 -36.04 -5.15 4.80
N TYR A 200 -34.96 -4.40 4.50
CA TYR A 200 -34.96 -3.41 3.43
C TYR A 200 -35.17 -4.08 2.07
N HIS A 201 -34.36 -5.09 1.76
CA HIS A 201 -34.37 -5.80 0.48
C HIS A 201 -35.67 -6.55 0.23
N ASN A 202 -36.15 -7.30 1.22
CA ASN A 202 -37.36 -8.12 1.07
C ASN A 202 -38.62 -7.26 0.92
N ALA A 203 -38.61 -6.05 1.45
CA ALA A 203 -39.73 -5.13 1.35
C ALA A 203 -39.72 -4.28 0.07
N LEU A 204 -38.82 -4.57 -0.88
CA LEU A 204 -38.89 -4.13 -2.27
C LEU A 204 -39.80 -5.08 -3.08
N PRO A 205 -40.45 -4.58 -4.16
CA PRO A 205 -41.13 -5.45 -5.11
C PRO A 205 -40.18 -6.51 -5.68
N PRO A 206 -40.64 -7.75 -5.95
CA PRO A 206 -39.78 -8.83 -6.46
C PRO A 206 -38.90 -8.43 -7.66
N GLY A 207 -39.44 -7.69 -8.64
CA GLY A 207 -38.69 -7.23 -9.81
C GLY A 207 -37.63 -6.14 -9.54
N ALA A 208 -37.66 -5.51 -8.37
CA ALA A 208 -36.69 -4.50 -7.95
C ALA A 208 -35.56 -5.07 -7.07
N ARG A 209 -35.67 -6.31 -6.59
CA ARG A 209 -34.66 -6.98 -5.77
C ARG A 209 -33.44 -7.36 -6.61
N ARG A 210 -32.29 -6.75 -6.32
CA ARG A 210 -31.05 -7.02 -7.06
C ARG A 210 -30.01 -7.68 -6.16
N LEU A 211 -29.77 -8.96 -6.42
CA LEU A 211 -28.59 -9.68 -5.93
C LEU A 211 -27.58 -9.74 -7.07
N ARG A 212 -26.40 -9.15 -6.86
CA ARG A 212 -25.34 -9.07 -7.87
C ARG A 212 -24.19 -9.98 -7.47
N ARG A 213 -23.98 -11.06 -8.23
CA ARG A 213 -22.78 -11.87 -8.10
C ARG A 213 -21.59 -11.08 -8.60
N VAL A 214 -20.60 -10.85 -7.75
CA VAL A 214 -19.35 -10.21 -8.17
C VAL A 214 -18.39 -11.27 -8.72
N ALA A 215 -17.70 -10.95 -9.81
CA ALA A 215 -16.69 -11.84 -10.39
C ALA A 215 -15.46 -11.92 -9.49
N GLU A 216 -15.02 -10.76 -9.01
CA GLU A 216 -13.79 -10.58 -8.24
C GLU A 216 -14.11 -9.82 -6.95
N TRP A 217 -13.88 -10.48 -5.81
CA TRP A 217 -13.99 -9.91 -4.48
C TRP A 217 -12.62 -10.02 -3.80
N ARG A 218 -12.15 -8.88 -3.31
CA ARG A 218 -10.87 -8.77 -2.61
C ARG A 218 -11.16 -8.35 -1.20
N ASP A 219 -11.00 -9.30 -0.30
CA ASP A 219 -11.06 -9.09 1.13
C ASP A 219 -9.65 -8.85 1.68
N PHE A 220 -9.55 -7.94 2.63
CA PHE A 220 -8.35 -7.68 3.42
C PHE A 220 -8.70 -7.57 4.90
N GLY A 221 -9.85 -8.13 5.31
CA GLY A 221 -10.25 -8.27 6.70
C GLY A 221 -9.48 -9.37 7.42
N HIS A 222 -8.95 -10.37 6.70
CA HIS A 222 -8.15 -11.44 7.26
C HIS A 222 -6.72 -11.46 6.70
N LEU A 223 -5.78 -12.06 7.44
CA LEU A 223 -4.39 -12.08 7.03
C LEU A 223 -4.15 -12.80 5.70
N ASP A 224 -4.77 -13.97 5.53
CA ASP A 224 -4.59 -14.79 4.34
C ASP A 224 -5.30 -14.21 3.10
N THR A 225 -6.48 -13.60 3.28
CA THR A 225 -7.19 -12.86 2.22
C THR A 225 -6.46 -11.58 1.85
N TYR A 226 -5.93 -10.84 2.82
CA TYR A 226 -5.05 -9.68 2.60
C TYR A 226 -3.86 -10.06 1.72
N TYR A 227 -3.13 -11.12 2.10
CA TYR A 227 -2.00 -11.58 1.30
C TYR A 227 -2.46 -12.15 -0.04
N ALA A 228 -3.63 -12.80 -0.14
CA ALA A 228 -4.20 -13.22 -1.43
C ALA A 228 -4.43 -12.03 -2.35
N THR A 229 -5.03 -10.94 -1.84
CA THR A 229 -5.27 -9.71 -2.58
C THR A 229 -3.97 -9.04 -3.03
N GLN A 230 -2.99 -8.90 -2.12
CA GLN A 230 -1.66 -8.42 -2.47
C GLN A 230 -1.05 -9.24 -3.61
N ARG A 231 -1.19 -10.57 -3.53
CA ARG A 231 -0.67 -11.53 -4.52
C ARG A 231 -1.32 -11.40 -5.89
N THR A 232 -2.64 -11.33 -5.97
CA THR A 232 -3.38 -11.46 -7.23
C THR A 232 -3.68 -10.12 -7.91
N TYR A 233 -3.81 -9.03 -7.15
CA TYR A 233 -4.28 -7.75 -7.69
C TYR A 233 -3.17 -6.71 -7.82
N PHE A 234 -2.36 -6.53 -6.78
CA PHE A 234 -1.42 -5.41 -6.72
C PHE A 234 -0.06 -5.73 -7.36
N LEU A 235 0.43 -6.96 -7.26
CA LEU A 235 1.70 -7.35 -7.90
C LEU A 235 1.63 -7.32 -9.43
N ASN A 236 0.46 -7.57 -10.02
CA ASN A 236 0.24 -7.56 -11.47
C ASN A 236 0.22 -6.14 -12.08
N LYS A 237 0.20 -5.07 -11.27
CA LYS A 237 0.02 -3.67 -11.73
C LYS A 237 1.29 -2.80 -11.76
N ARG A 238 2.48 -3.35 -11.50
CA ARG A 238 3.73 -2.54 -11.59
C ARG A 238 3.98 -2.07 -13.03
N PHE A 239 4.19 -0.76 -13.19
CA PHE A 239 4.71 -0.19 -14.43
C PHE A 239 6.13 -0.74 -14.70
N PHE A 240 6.40 -1.14 -15.96
CA PHE A 240 7.67 -1.64 -16.52
C PHE A 240 8.04 -3.12 -16.37
N ASN A 241 7.44 -3.90 -15.45
CA ASN A 241 7.70 -5.35 -15.33
C ASN A 241 6.38 -6.12 -15.28
N ALA A 242 6.22 -7.13 -16.14
CA ALA A 242 5.14 -8.09 -15.98
C ALA A 242 5.56 -9.09 -14.89
N MET A 243 4.87 -9.04 -13.76
CA MET A 243 5.00 -10.02 -12.68
C MET A 243 3.76 -10.90 -12.66
N THR A 244 3.94 -12.20 -12.43
CA THR A 244 2.85 -13.15 -12.19
C THR A 244 3.24 -14.04 -11.01
N VAL A 245 2.29 -14.42 -10.17
CA VAL A 245 2.54 -15.28 -9.01
C VAL A 245 1.88 -16.64 -9.22
N ASP A 246 2.67 -17.72 -9.14
CA ASP A 246 2.19 -19.10 -9.05
C ASP A 246 2.00 -19.45 -7.57
N MET A 247 0.73 -19.49 -7.18
CA MET A 247 0.29 -19.65 -5.80
C MET A 247 0.51 -21.07 -5.28
N GLY A 248 0.36 -22.09 -6.13
CA GLY A 248 0.53 -23.48 -5.74
C GLY A 248 1.99 -23.83 -5.46
N ARG A 249 2.92 -23.09 -6.07
CA ARG A 249 4.37 -23.29 -5.91
C ARG A 249 5.07 -22.26 -5.03
N GLY A 250 4.41 -21.15 -4.67
CA GLY A 250 5.05 -20.04 -3.96
C GLY A 250 6.11 -19.33 -4.79
N VAL A 251 5.89 -19.21 -6.11
CA VAL A 251 6.86 -18.69 -7.07
C VAL A 251 6.36 -17.37 -7.66
N VAL A 252 7.22 -16.35 -7.68
CA VAL A 252 6.99 -15.14 -8.47
C VAL A 252 7.80 -15.21 -9.76
N ARG A 253 7.14 -14.99 -10.89
CA ARG A 253 7.80 -14.81 -12.18
C ARG A 253 7.88 -13.31 -12.48
N LYS A 254 9.10 -12.80 -12.62
CA LYS A 254 9.39 -11.42 -13.01
C LYS A 254 9.91 -11.42 -14.44
N SER A 255 9.38 -10.56 -15.29
CA SER A 255 9.87 -10.34 -16.65
C SER A 255 10.01 -8.85 -16.95
N SER A 256 11.04 -8.49 -17.71
CA SER A 256 11.35 -7.08 -18.02
C SER A 256 11.86 -6.90 -19.44
N THR A 257 11.47 -5.77 -20.05
CA THR A 257 12.09 -5.25 -21.28
C THR A 257 13.44 -4.60 -21.02
N HIS A 258 13.71 -4.18 -19.78
CA HIS A 258 15.03 -3.73 -19.33
C HIS A 258 15.92 -4.93 -19.00
N ALA A 259 16.15 -5.80 -20.00
CA ALA A 259 16.81 -7.09 -19.88
C ALA A 259 18.14 -7.02 -19.10
N ALA A 260 18.99 -6.02 -19.40
CA ALA A 260 20.27 -5.85 -18.72
C ALA A 260 20.14 -5.49 -17.23
N LYS A 261 19.10 -4.76 -16.81
CA LYS A 261 18.86 -4.46 -15.38
C LYS A 261 18.50 -5.76 -14.65
N LEU A 262 17.52 -6.49 -15.17
CA LEU A 262 17.04 -7.72 -14.54
C LEU A 262 18.11 -8.83 -14.54
N ALA A 263 18.94 -8.92 -15.58
CA ALA A 263 20.06 -9.86 -15.61
C ALA A 263 21.06 -9.60 -14.48
N ARG A 264 21.41 -8.34 -14.20
CA ARG A 264 22.29 -7.97 -13.08
C ARG A 264 21.66 -8.27 -11.71
N GLU A 265 20.36 -8.05 -11.57
CA GLU A 265 19.62 -8.44 -10.37
C GLU A 265 19.68 -9.96 -10.13
N ILE A 266 19.43 -10.76 -11.17
CA ILE A 266 19.50 -12.23 -11.09
C ILE A 266 20.92 -12.68 -10.74
N GLU A 267 21.92 -12.11 -11.40
CA GLU A 267 23.33 -12.39 -11.11
C GLU A 267 23.68 -12.07 -9.65
N TRP A 268 23.18 -10.96 -9.11
CA TRP A 268 23.38 -10.61 -7.70
C TRP A 268 22.85 -11.71 -6.76
N TYR A 269 21.62 -12.19 -6.98
CA TYR A 269 21.03 -13.28 -6.16
C TYR A 269 21.81 -14.60 -6.27
N LEU A 270 22.23 -14.96 -7.48
CA LEU A 270 22.96 -16.21 -7.72
C LEU A 270 24.37 -16.19 -7.11
N SER A 271 25.01 -15.02 -7.13
CA SER A 271 26.39 -14.81 -6.66
C SER A 271 26.50 -14.55 -5.16
N LEU A 272 25.40 -14.44 -4.41
CA LEU A 272 25.45 -14.27 -2.95
C LEU A 272 26.21 -15.43 -2.27
N PRO A 273 27.22 -15.13 -1.43
CA PRO A 273 27.92 -16.12 -0.63
C PRO A 273 26.98 -16.94 0.27
N PRO A 274 27.29 -18.21 0.55
CA PRO A 274 26.41 -19.08 1.34
C PRO A 274 25.94 -18.50 2.68
N ALA A 275 26.81 -17.78 3.40
CA ALA A 275 26.49 -17.24 4.72
C ALA A 275 25.47 -16.10 4.69
N ILE A 276 25.31 -15.40 3.55
CA ILE A 276 24.35 -14.29 3.39
C ILE A 276 23.32 -14.56 2.30
N LYS A 277 23.29 -15.77 1.74
CA LYS A 277 22.36 -16.16 0.67
C LYS A 277 20.90 -16.04 1.09
N TYR A 278 20.62 -16.11 2.39
CA TYR A 278 19.29 -15.88 2.94
C TYR A 278 18.80 -14.44 2.74
N LEU A 279 19.66 -13.46 2.46
CA LEU A 279 19.22 -12.08 2.25
C LEU A 279 18.40 -11.93 0.97
N GLY A 280 18.67 -12.71 -0.07
CA GLY A 280 17.93 -12.66 -1.33
C GLY A 280 16.91 -13.80 -1.50
N PRO A 281 15.94 -13.65 -2.40
CA PRO A 281 15.08 -14.75 -2.84
C PRO A 281 15.88 -15.88 -3.49
N ARG A 282 15.39 -17.11 -3.35
CA ARG A 282 15.89 -18.23 -4.14
C ARG A 282 15.45 -18.04 -5.59
N VAL A 283 16.38 -18.14 -6.53
CA VAL A 283 16.09 -18.17 -7.96
C VAL A 283 15.93 -19.62 -8.40
N PHE A 284 14.73 -19.99 -8.86
CA PHE A 284 14.40 -21.36 -9.30
C PHE A 284 14.73 -21.57 -10.78
N ALA A 285 14.43 -20.58 -11.61
CA ALA A 285 14.73 -20.60 -13.03
C ALA A 285 14.95 -19.17 -13.53
N TYR A 286 15.74 -19.01 -14.59
CA TYR A 286 15.86 -17.73 -15.28
C TYR A 286 16.15 -17.95 -16.76
N SER A 287 15.82 -16.94 -17.56
CA SER A 287 16.07 -16.92 -18.99
C SER A 287 16.65 -15.57 -19.38
N SER A 288 17.75 -15.59 -20.12
CA SER A 288 18.38 -14.43 -20.74
C SER A 288 18.31 -14.57 -22.26
N GLY A 289 17.42 -13.83 -22.92
CA GLY A 289 17.25 -13.83 -24.37
C GLY A 289 17.44 -12.43 -24.98
N LYS A 290 17.51 -12.33 -26.32
CA LYS A 290 17.58 -11.04 -27.01
C LYS A 290 16.30 -10.23 -26.78
N GLY A 291 16.37 -9.26 -25.87
CA GLY A 291 15.32 -8.24 -25.65
C GLY A 291 14.38 -8.50 -24.46
N GLN A 292 14.41 -9.69 -23.85
CA GLN A 292 13.62 -10.00 -22.67
C GLN A 292 14.41 -10.90 -21.72
N THR A 293 14.39 -10.55 -20.44
CA THR A 293 14.91 -11.38 -19.35
C THR A 293 13.76 -11.74 -18.42
N SER A 294 13.77 -12.96 -17.90
CA SER A 294 12.81 -13.38 -16.87
C SER A 294 13.45 -14.26 -15.81
N ALA A 295 12.88 -14.25 -14.61
CA ALA A 295 13.24 -15.13 -13.51
C ALA A 295 12.01 -15.61 -12.75
N GLU A 296 12.05 -16.88 -12.35
CA GLU A 296 11.17 -17.49 -11.36
C GLU A 296 11.91 -17.51 -10.02
N MET A 297 11.32 -16.89 -9.00
CA MET A 297 11.96 -16.66 -7.71
C MET A 297 11.00 -17.00 -6.56
N GLU A 298 11.54 -17.24 -5.37
CA GLU A 298 10.77 -17.42 -4.15
C GLU A 298 9.92 -16.17 -3.86
N TYR A 299 8.62 -16.38 -3.65
CA TYR A 299 7.71 -15.34 -3.23
C TYR A 299 7.75 -15.15 -1.70
N TYR A 300 7.93 -13.92 -1.27
CA TYR A 300 7.78 -13.52 0.14
C TYR A 300 6.50 -12.72 0.32
N GLY A 301 5.63 -13.19 1.21
CA GLY A 301 4.43 -12.48 1.64
C GLY A 301 4.68 -11.61 2.86
N TYR A 302 5.84 -10.94 2.94
CA TYR A 302 6.12 -10.01 4.03
C TYR A 302 5.85 -8.58 3.55
N PRO A 303 5.40 -7.66 4.43
CA PRO A 303 5.25 -6.27 4.04
C PRO A 303 6.61 -5.65 3.73
N ALA A 304 6.63 -4.78 2.72
CA ALA A 304 7.77 -3.90 2.49
C ALA A 304 7.80 -2.81 3.55
N LEU A 305 9.00 -2.42 4.00
CA LEU A 305 9.13 -1.47 5.10
C LEU A 305 8.58 -0.08 4.75
N ASN A 306 8.50 0.30 3.48
CA ASN A 306 7.93 1.59 3.08
C ASN A 306 6.42 1.65 3.37
N ASP A 307 5.68 0.56 3.15
CA ASP A 307 4.25 0.51 3.38
C ASP A 307 3.95 0.66 4.88
N VAL A 308 4.76 -0.01 5.72
CA VAL A 308 4.66 0.09 7.18
C VAL A 308 5.13 1.45 7.68
N TYR A 309 6.21 2.00 7.13
CA TYR A 309 6.72 3.32 7.48
C TYR A 309 5.67 4.41 7.23
N LEU A 310 4.98 4.36 6.10
CA LEU A 310 4.00 5.39 5.70
C LEU A 310 2.64 5.23 6.38
N PHE A 311 2.18 3.98 6.57
CA PHE A 311 0.78 3.71 6.91
C PHE A 311 0.59 2.77 8.11
N GLY A 312 1.66 2.12 8.59
CA GLY A 312 1.63 1.31 9.79
C GLY A 312 1.74 2.13 11.07
N GLU A 313 1.55 1.46 12.20
CA GLU A 313 1.59 1.97 13.58
C GLU A 313 2.51 1.07 14.44
N TRP A 314 3.70 0.75 13.93
CA TRP A 314 4.72 0.03 14.72
C TRP A 314 5.35 0.95 15.76
N ASP A 315 5.50 0.45 16.97
CA ASP A 315 6.22 1.15 18.04
C ASP A 315 7.75 1.20 17.78
N LEU A 316 8.43 2.09 18.51
CA LEU A 316 9.88 2.27 18.40
C LEU A 316 10.68 1.01 18.77
N GLY A 317 10.13 0.12 19.60
CA GLY A 317 10.75 -1.15 19.95
C GLY A 317 10.78 -2.12 18.77
N VAL A 318 9.72 -2.15 17.97
CA VAL A 318 9.67 -2.91 16.71
C VAL A 318 10.64 -2.29 15.70
N TRP A 319 10.64 -0.97 15.52
CA TRP A 319 11.59 -0.30 14.63
C TRP A 319 13.05 -0.53 15.02
N SER A 320 13.35 -0.57 16.32
CA SER A 320 14.69 -0.92 16.81
C SER A 320 15.13 -2.32 16.35
N GLN A 321 14.21 -3.30 16.35
CA GLN A 321 14.49 -4.64 15.86
C GLN A 321 14.67 -4.68 14.34
N VAL A 322 13.88 -3.89 13.61
CA VAL A 322 14.00 -3.71 12.15
C VAL A 322 15.38 -3.16 11.81
N PHE A 323 15.81 -2.07 12.44
CA PHE A 323 17.13 -1.47 12.20
C PHE A 323 18.27 -2.41 12.58
N ALA A 324 18.13 -3.17 13.68
CA ALA A 324 19.09 -4.20 14.02
C ALA A 324 19.19 -5.30 12.94
N ALA A 325 18.06 -5.69 12.35
CA ALA A 325 18.04 -6.68 11.25
C ALA A 325 18.67 -6.14 9.96
N ILE A 326 18.39 -4.88 9.61
CA ILE A 326 19.02 -4.20 8.46
C ILE A 326 20.53 -4.09 8.70
N TRP A 327 20.95 -3.70 9.90
CA TRP A 327 22.37 -3.58 10.25
C TRP A 327 23.10 -4.93 10.12
N ARG A 328 22.52 -6.02 10.63
CA ARG A 328 23.07 -7.37 10.44
C ARG A 328 23.23 -7.75 8.97
N ALA A 329 22.27 -7.36 8.12
CA ALA A 329 22.37 -7.60 6.68
C ALA A 329 23.53 -6.80 6.05
N ILE A 330 23.67 -5.52 6.40
CA ILE A 330 24.77 -4.66 5.95
C ILE A 330 26.13 -5.20 6.42
N GLU A 331 26.25 -5.58 7.70
CA GLU A 331 27.47 -6.16 8.26
C GLU A 331 27.83 -7.49 7.58
N GLY A 332 26.83 -8.34 7.32
CA GLY A 332 27.00 -9.59 6.62
C GLY A 332 27.53 -9.39 5.20
N MET A 333 26.97 -8.43 4.44
CA MET A 333 27.49 -8.07 3.13
C MET A 333 28.90 -7.46 3.21
N ALA A 334 29.18 -6.68 4.26
CA ALA A 334 30.46 -6.01 4.45
C ALA A 334 31.64 -6.95 4.71
N GLN A 335 31.39 -8.20 5.13
CA GLN A 335 32.43 -9.23 5.28
C GLN A 335 33.06 -9.65 3.94
N TYR A 336 32.40 -9.40 2.82
CA TYR A 336 32.84 -9.79 1.50
C TYR A 336 33.37 -8.58 0.75
N THR A 337 34.66 -8.35 0.90
CA THR A 337 35.35 -7.20 0.30
C THR A 337 35.95 -7.53 -1.05
N MET A 338 36.04 -6.51 -1.90
CA MET A 338 36.79 -6.54 -3.14
C MET A 338 37.84 -5.43 -3.09
N ASP A 339 39.10 -5.84 -3.16
CA ASP A 339 40.22 -4.94 -3.38
C ASP A 339 40.40 -4.75 -4.89
N ALA A 340 40.54 -3.50 -5.32
CA ALA A 340 40.80 -3.15 -6.70
C ALA A 340 41.76 -1.97 -6.77
N ASN A 341 42.30 -1.71 -7.96
CA ASN A 341 43.12 -0.54 -8.21
C ASN A 341 42.34 0.73 -7.77
N PRO A 342 42.91 1.61 -6.92
CA PRO A 342 42.25 2.84 -6.47
C PRO A 342 41.69 3.71 -7.61
N ALA A 343 42.34 3.71 -8.78
CA ALA A 343 41.85 4.42 -9.95
C ALA A 343 40.52 3.86 -10.48
N VAL A 344 40.34 2.53 -10.42
CA VAL A 344 39.09 1.85 -10.81
C VAL A 344 37.97 2.18 -9.82
N LEU A 345 38.26 2.14 -8.51
CA LEU A 345 37.29 2.50 -7.48
C LEU A 345 36.86 3.96 -7.60
N ARG A 346 37.81 4.88 -7.79
CA ARG A 346 37.56 6.30 -8.04
C ARG A 346 36.71 6.52 -9.29
N ALA A 347 37.00 5.82 -10.39
CA ALA A 347 36.20 5.91 -11.61
C ALA A 347 34.76 5.43 -11.40
N ALA A 348 34.56 4.31 -10.69
CA ALA A 348 33.24 3.78 -10.37
C ALA A 348 32.42 4.72 -9.46
N MET A 349 33.06 5.34 -8.46
CA MET A 349 32.42 6.35 -7.60
C MET A 349 32.05 7.61 -8.40
N ARG A 350 32.93 8.09 -9.29
CA ARG A 350 32.62 9.22 -10.17
C ARG A 350 31.45 8.93 -11.10
N ASP A 351 31.43 7.75 -11.71
CA ASP A 351 30.31 7.31 -12.56
C ASP A 351 28.98 7.31 -11.78
N MET A 352 28.97 6.75 -10.58
CA MET A 352 27.74 6.62 -9.79
C MET A 352 27.26 7.94 -9.17
N TYR A 353 28.17 8.77 -8.66
CA TYR A 353 27.82 9.98 -7.89
C TYR A 353 27.65 11.21 -8.77
N GLU A 354 28.49 11.35 -9.79
CA GLU A 354 28.56 12.55 -10.63
C GLU A 354 27.91 12.31 -11.99
N THR A 355 28.47 11.42 -12.81
CA THR A 355 28.04 11.20 -14.20
C THR A 355 26.57 10.83 -14.27
N LYS A 356 26.17 9.79 -13.54
CA LYS A 356 24.78 9.32 -13.51
C LYS A 356 23.80 10.35 -12.98
N THR A 357 24.22 11.15 -12.00
CA THR A 357 23.39 12.22 -11.43
C THR A 357 23.15 13.31 -12.48
N ALA A 358 24.21 13.76 -13.15
CA ALA A 358 24.11 14.75 -14.22
C ALA A 358 23.26 14.25 -15.40
N GLU A 359 23.46 13.00 -15.84
CA GLU A 359 22.66 12.39 -16.92
C GLU A 359 21.16 12.33 -16.59
N ARG A 360 20.80 12.03 -15.34
CA ARG A 360 19.39 11.95 -14.91
C ARG A 360 18.74 13.32 -14.77
N LEU A 361 19.49 14.34 -14.37
CA LEU A 361 18.98 15.69 -14.14
C LEU A 361 18.97 16.53 -15.41
N ARG A 362 19.77 16.19 -16.43
CA ARG A 362 19.82 16.94 -17.70
C ARG A 362 18.45 17.07 -18.39
N PRO A 363 17.65 16.01 -18.57
CA PRO A 363 16.31 16.15 -19.16
C PRO A 363 15.36 17.01 -18.32
N ILE A 364 15.59 17.12 -17.01
CA ILE A 364 14.76 17.93 -16.09
C ILE A 364 15.03 19.42 -16.31
N LEU A 365 16.29 19.79 -16.60
CA LEU A 365 16.65 21.18 -16.92
C LEU A 365 15.94 21.72 -18.17
N ASP A 366 15.72 20.84 -19.15
CA ASP A 366 15.13 21.19 -20.44
C ASP A 366 13.59 21.12 -20.43
N ASP A 367 12.98 20.61 -19.36
CA ASP A 367 11.54 20.42 -19.25
C ASP A 367 10.88 21.64 -18.59
N PRO A 368 9.98 22.36 -19.29
CA PRO A 368 9.33 23.57 -18.79
C PRO A 368 8.56 23.38 -17.47
N ARG A 369 8.11 22.15 -17.17
CA ARG A 369 7.43 21.83 -15.90
C ARG A 369 8.32 22.02 -14.68
N PHE A 370 9.64 22.05 -14.86
CA PHE A 370 10.65 22.17 -13.82
C PHE A 370 11.44 23.49 -13.88
N ALA A 371 10.96 24.47 -14.68
CA ALA A 371 11.63 25.77 -14.86
C ALA A 371 11.91 26.50 -13.53
N LEU A 372 11.06 26.30 -12.53
CA LEU A 372 11.22 26.81 -11.17
C LEU A 372 12.58 26.49 -10.55
N PHE A 373 13.11 25.29 -10.79
CA PHE A 373 14.40 24.88 -10.22
C PHE A 373 15.60 25.58 -10.87
N SER A 374 15.37 26.37 -11.92
CA SER A 374 16.37 27.25 -12.54
C SER A 374 16.12 28.73 -12.24
N ALA A 375 15.07 29.06 -11.47
CA ALA A 375 14.68 30.44 -11.21
C ALA A 375 15.66 31.12 -10.22
N PRO A 376 16.15 32.34 -10.51
CA PRO A 376 16.94 33.12 -9.57
C PRO A 376 16.19 33.36 -8.26
N GLY A 377 16.88 33.19 -7.13
CA GLY A 377 16.29 33.40 -5.82
C GLY A 377 15.35 32.27 -5.37
N LEU A 378 15.48 31.06 -5.94
CA LEU A 378 14.77 29.87 -5.50
C LEU A 378 14.81 29.74 -3.97
N GLU A 379 13.64 29.65 -3.37
CA GLU A 379 13.45 29.49 -1.94
C GLU A 379 12.56 28.27 -1.69
N ILE A 380 13.04 27.32 -0.90
CA ILE A 380 12.27 26.14 -0.50
C ILE A 380 12.11 26.18 1.01
N ASN A 381 10.87 26.22 1.50
CA ASN A 381 10.53 26.26 2.93
C ASN A 381 11.25 27.39 3.69
N GLY A 382 11.28 28.60 3.12
CA GLY A 382 11.95 29.75 3.77
C GLY A 382 13.47 29.78 3.62
N ARG A 383 14.08 28.80 2.93
CA ARG A 383 15.53 28.70 2.74
C ARG A 383 15.90 28.99 1.30
N ARG A 384 16.80 29.94 1.10
CA ARG A 384 17.42 30.16 -0.21
C ARG A 384 18.22 28.93 -0.61
N CYS A 385 17.93 28.41 -1.79
CA CYS A 385 18.57 27.22 -2.34
C CYS A 385 19.40 27.58 -3.57
N PHE A 386 20.42 26.78 -3.84
CA PHE A 386 21.02 26.76 -5.16
C PHE A 386 20.00 26.26 -6.17
N THR A 387 20.01 26.87 -7.35
CA THR A 387 19.30 26.36 -8.52
C THR A 387 19.90 25.02 -8.96
N LEU A 388 19.15 24.23 -9.72
CA LEU A 388 19.61 22.95 -10.25
C LEU A 388 20.89 23.09 -11.11
N PRO A 389 21.03 24.11 -11.99
CA PRO A 389 22.30 24.37 -12.68
C PRO A 389 23.47 24.66 -11.73
N GLU A 390 23.27 25.47 -10.70
CA GLU A 390 24.31 25.79 -9.71
C GLU A 390 24.74 24.54 -8.93
N CYS A 391 23.78 23.71 -8.51
CA CYS A 391 24.03 22.42 -7.89
C CYS A 391 24.89 21.53 -8.79
N LEU A 392 24.53 21.37 -10.06
CA LEU A 392 25.29 20.55 -11.02
C LEU A 392 26.70 21.08 -11.26
N GLN A 393 26.87 22.40 -11.32
CA GLN A 393 28.19 23.03 -11.49
C GLN A 393 29.07 22.90 -10.24
N ALA A 394 28.48 22.92 -9.04
CA ALA A 394 29.20 22.80 -7.78
C ALA A 394 29.49 21.33 -7.40
N LEU A 395 28.67 20.38 -7.86
CA LEU A 395 28.70 18.97 -7.45
C LEU A 395 30.10 18.34 -7.53
N PRO A 396 30.86 18.42 -8.64
CA PRO A 396 32.17 17.76 -8.72
C PRO A 396 33.16 18.27 -7.66
N ARG A 397 33.15 19.58 -7.41
CA ARG A 397 34.01 20.21 -6.40
C ARG A 397 33.58 19.84 -4.98
N ALA A 398 32.28 19.77 -4.72
CA ALA A 398 31.74 19.37 -3.43
C ALA A 398 32.07 17.90 -3.12
N LEU A 399 31.94 17.00 -4.09
CA LEU A 399 32.28 15.58 -3.93
C LEU A 399 33.78 15.37 -3.69
N GLU A 400 34.64 16.08 -4.42
CA GLU A 400 36.10 16.01 -4.22
C GLU A 400 36.49 16.54 -2.82
N ALA A 401 35.96 17.70 -2.42
CA ALA A 401 36.24 18.29 -1.11
C ALA A 401 35.75 17.44 0.07
N ALA A 402 34.66 16.69 -0.12
CA ALA A 402 34.12 15.76 0.87
C ALA A 402 34.84 14.40 0.89
N GLY A 403 35.86 14.17 0.05
CA GLY A 403 36.55 12.88 -0.04
C GLY A 403 35.63 11.76 -0.55
N MET A 404 34.60 12.08 -1.33
CA MET A 404 33.64 11.07 -1.81
C MET A 404 34.26 10.06 -2.76
N TYR A 405 35.38 10.41 -3.39
CA TYR A 405 36.15 9.53 -4.28
C TYR A 405 37.26 8.76 -3.58
N GLU A 406 37.33 8.84 -2.26
CA GLU A 406 38.35 8.19 -1.45
C GLU A 406 37.70 7.07 -0.64
N SER A 407 37.65 5.89 -1.26
CA SER A 407 37.26 4.66 -0.60
C SER A 407 38.30 3.58 -0.90
N PRO A 408 38.97 3.02 0.13
CA PRO A 408 40.07 2.09 -0.08
C PRO A 408 39.59 0.68 -0.47
N ARG A 409 38.31 0.37 -0.29
CA ARG A 409 37.74 -0.95 -0.54
C ARG A 409 36.27 -0.87 -0.88
N PHE A 410 35.81 -1.76 -1.74
CA PHE A 410 34.39 -2.03 -1.94
C PHE A 410 33.99 -3.31 -1.21
N ASN A 411 32.71 -3.46 -0.95
CA ASN A 411 32.12 -4.71 -0.46
C ASN A 411 30.84 -5.03 -1.24
N ILE A 412 30.26 -6.20 -1.00
CA ILE A 412 28.93 -6.49 -1.54
C ILE A 412 27.97 -5.40 -1.06
N ILE A 413 27.21 -4.83 -1.98
CA ILE A 413 26.12 -3.90 -1.67
C ILE A 413 24.85 -4.33 -2.38
N HIS A 414 23.70 -3.94 -1.85
CA HIS A 414 22.42 -4.03 -2.55
C HIS A 414 22.37 -3.01 -3.71
N GLY A 415 22.89 -1.80 -3.47
CA GLY A 415 22.95 -0.70 -4.43
C GLY A 415 21.64 0.05 -4.63
N ASP A 416 20.58 -0.34 -3.92
CA ASP A 416 19.29 0.36 -3.88
C ASP A 416 18.53 0.01 -2.58
N LEU A 417 19.22 0.06 -1.45
CA LEU A 417 18.70 -0.34 -0.12
C LEU A 417 17.72 0.69 0.48
N CYS A 418 16.66 1.03 -0.25
CA CYS A 418 15.53 1.84 0.25
C CYS A 418 14.46 0.95 0.88
N LEU A 419 13.57 1.52 1.69
CA LEU A 419 12.58 0.75 2.47
C LEU A 419 11.66 -0.11 1.59
N SER A 420 11.34 0.34 0.36
CA SER A 420 10.53 -0.43 -0.59
C SER A 420 11.17 -1.73 -1.08
N ASN A 421 12.48 -1.88 -0.89
CA ASN A 421 13.28 -3.03 -1.31
C ASN A 421 13.67 -3.92 -0.13
N ILE A 422 13.18 -3.60 1.07
CA ILE A 422 13.41 -4.37 2.30
C ILE A 422 12.08 -4.92 2.77
N LEU A 423 11.95 -6.24 2.75
CA LEU A 423 10.81 -6.94 3.32
C LEU A 423 11.18 -7.43 4.72
N TYR A 424 10.30 -7.24 5.70
CA TYR A 424 10.57 -7.63 7.08
C TYR A 424 9.53 -8.62 7.60
N ASP A 425 10.00 -9.76 8.08
CA ASP A 425 9.16 -10.75 8.74
C ASP A 425 9.20 -10.53 10.26
N ARG A 426 8.10 -10.02 10.82
CA ARG A 426 7.97 -9.83 12.26
C ARG A 426 8.08 -11.11 13.08
N ARG A 427 7.75 -12.26 12.49
CA ARG A 427 7.74 -13.55 13.21
C ARG A 427 9.15 -14.09 13.38
N SER A 428 9.99 -13.96 12.35
CA SER A 428 11.36 -14.48 12.36
C SER A 428 12.42 -13.42 12.64
N GLY A 429 12.10 -12.13 12.53
CA GLY A 429 13.02 -11.02 12.81
C GLY A 429 14.12 -10.82 11.77
N PHE A 430 13.94 -11.37 10.56
CA PHE A 430 14.89 -11.24 9.45
C PHE A 430 14.35 -10.34 8.34
N VAL A 431 15.29 -9.75 7.60
CA VAL A 431 15.00 -9.00 6.37
C VAL A 431 15.25 -9.87 5.14
N ARG A 432 14.45 -9.64 4.09
CA ARG A 432 14.71 -10.09 2.72
C ARG A 432 14.87 -8.87 1.84
N LEU A 433 15.91 -8.87 1.01
CA LEU A 433 16.27 -7.80 0.10
C LEU A 433 15.84 -8.18 -1.32
N VAL A 434 15.18 -7.25 -2.00
CA VAL A 434 14.63 -7.45 -3.35
C VAL A 434 14.94 -6.25 -4.24
N ASP A 435 14.96 -6.47 -5.56
CA ASP A 435 15.34 -5.46 -6.58
C ASP A 435 16.74 -4.83 -6.35
N PRO A 436 17.80 -5.63 -6.08
CA PRO A 436 19.17 -5.13 -6.02
C PRO A 436 19.55 -4.50 -7.36
N ARG A 437 20.43 -3.50 -7.29
CA ARG A 437 20.94 -2.85 -8.50
C ARG A 437 21.84 -3.78 -9.32
N GLY A 438 22.54 -4.67 -8.63
CA GLY A 438 23.49 -5.63 -9.20
C GLY A 438 24.79 -5.03 -9.74
N SER A 439 24.92 -3.70 -9.81
CA SER A 439 26.19 -3.04 -10.15
C SER A 439 26.36 -1.64 -9.56
N PHE A 440 27.62 -1.26 -9.37
CA PHE A 440 28.07 0.06 -8.93
C PHE A 440 29.18 0.58 -9.84
N GLY A 441 28.90 1.61 -10.65
CA GLY A 441 29.91 2.22 -11.52
C GLY A 441 30.58 1.24 -12.50
N GLY A 442 29.82 0.29 -13.03
CA GLY A 442 30.32 -0.78 -13.91
C GLY A 442 30.87 -2.02 -13.18
N ILE A 443 31.03 -1.97 -11.86
CA ILE A 443 31.46 -3.11 -11.05
C ILE A 443 30.24 -3.93 -10.65
N THR A 444 30.23 -5.22 -10.98
CA THR A 444 29.15 -6.14 -10.62
C THR A 444 29.22 -6.48 -9.13
N MET A 445 28.07 -6.47 -8.44
CA MET A 445 27.87 -6.88 -7.04
C MET A 445 28.55 -6.03 -5.95
N TYR A 446 29.77 -5.56 -6.19
CA TYR A 446 30.56 -4.79 -5.24
C TYR A 446 30.40 -3.30 -5.49
N GLY A 447 30.44 -2.51 -4.42
CA GLY A 447 30.37 -1.06 -4.48
C GLY A 447 30.82 -0.39 -3.20
N ASP A 448 30.67 0.93 -3.16
CA ASP A 448 30.95 1.70 -1.96
C ASP A 448 29.89 1.43 -0.88
N PRO A 449 30.28 0.96 0.33
CA PRO A 449 29.34 0.69 1.42
C PRO A 449 28.49 1.90 1.83
N ARG A 450 29.00 3.12 1.63
CA ARG A 450 28.26 4.35 1.94
C ARG A 450 26.98 4.47 1.10
N TYR A 451 26.92 3.82 -0.06
CA TYR A 451 25.78 3.95 -0.97
C TYR A 451 24.51 3.30 -0.43
N ASP A 452 24.60 2.14 0.21
CA ASP A 452 23.45 1.48 0.82
C ASP A 452 22.93 2.27 2.03
N LEU A 453 23.84 2.82 2.86
CA LEU A 453 23.48 3.71 3.95
C LEU A 453 22.81 4.99 3.45
N ALA A 454 23.32 5.59 2.37
CA ALA A 454 22.71 6.76 1.74
C ALA A 454 21.31 6.43 1.19
N LYS A 455 21.11 5.23 0.65
CA LYS A 455 19.80 4.77 0.15
C LYS A 455 18.78 4.55 1.26
N LEU A 456 19.21 3.99 2.39
CA LEU A 456 18.37 3.87 3.58
C LEU A 456 18.04 5.26 4.16
N SER A 457 19.04 6.15 4.25
CA SER A 457 18.85 7.52 4.72
C SER A 457 17.95 8.33 3.78
N HIS A 458 17.94 8.05 2.48
CA HIS A 458 17.05 8.72 1.54
C HIS A 458 15.57 8.41 1.83
N SER A 459 15.26 7.19 2.27
CA SER A 459 13.93 6.81 2.76
C SER A 459 13.56 7.52 4.08
N LEU A 460 14.45 7.49 5.07
CA LEU A 460 14.15 7.92 6.44
C LEU A 460 14.33 9.42 6.69
N HIS A 461 15.44 9.99 6.22
CA HIS A 461 15.76 11.42 6.38
C HIS A 461 15.44 12.24 5.13
N GLY A 462 15.48 11.61 3.95
CA GLY A 462 15.24 12.28 2.67
C GLY A 462 13.77 12.27 2.23
N ASP A 463 12.88 11.67 3.02
CA ASP A 463 11.43 11.61 2.81
C ASP A 463 11.01 11.00 1.48
N TYR A 464 11.89 10.21 0.88
CA TYR A 464 11.69 9.61 -0.44
C TYR A 464 10.37 8.87 -0.56
N ASP A 465 10.06 8.02 0.42
CA ASP A 465 8.86 7.19 0.40
C ASP A 465 7.58 8.04 0.46
N PHE A 466 7.62 9.23 1.09
CA PHE A 466 6.50 10.18 1.03
C PHE A 466 6.35 10.77 -0.38
N TYR A 467 7.44 11.24 -0.98
CA TYR A 467 7.39 11.91 -2.28
C TYR A 467 6.95 10.98 -3.41
N VAL A 468 7.49 9.75 -3.47
CA VAL A 468 7.12 8.80 -4.54
C VAL A 468 5.67 8.33 -4.44
N ASN A 469 5.06 8.43 -3.25
CA ASN A 469 3.66 8.09 -3.02
C ASN A 469 2.71 9.29 -3.08
N GLY A 470 3.22 10.49 -3.40
CA GLY A 470 2.40 11.70 -3.48
C GLY A 470 1.95 12.22 -2.11
N LEU A 471 2.62 11.83 -1.03
CA LEU A 471 2.28 12.20 0.34
C LEU A 471 2.99 13.48 0.78
N PHE A 472 2.77 14.55 0.05
CA PHE A 472 3.33 15.87 0.36
C PHE A 472 2.40 17.00 -0.08
N ARG A 473 2.53 18.15 0.59
CA ARG A 473 1.97 19.42 0.13
C ARG A 473 3.00 20.13 -0.73
N TRP A 474 2.55 20.63 -1.88
CA TRP A 474 3.32 21.47 -2.78
C TRP A 474 2.56 22.76 -3.05
N GLU A 475 3.15 23.89 -2.69
CA GLU A 475 2.66 25.22 -3.08
C GLU A 475 3.77 26.04 -3.71
N GLU A 476 3.45 26.69 -4.81
CA GLU A 476 4.39 27.50 -5.58
C GLU A 476 3.85 28.94 -5.69
N ARG A 477 4.71 29.92 -5.41
CA ARG A 477 4.43 31.35 -5.58
C ARG A 477 5.66 32.03 -6.19
N GLY A 478 5.73 32.04 -7.52
CA GLY A 478 6.94 32.48 -8.21
C GLY A 478 8.11 31.56 -7.85
N ALA A 479 9.25 32.11 -7.42
CA ALA A 479 10.42 31.33 -7.03
C ALA A 479 10.37 30.72 -5.61
N VAL A 480 9.26 30.88 -4.90
CA VAL A 480 9.09 30.38 -3.52
C VAL A 480 8.25 29.11 -3.54
N VAL A 481 8.78 28.06 -2.95
CA VAL A 481 8.17 26.74 -2.80
C VAL A 481 7.93 26.44 -1.32
N ILE A 482 6.72 25.98 -1.01
CA ILE A 482 6.43 25.30 0.24
C ILE A 482 6.26 23.82 -0.08
N LEU A 483 7.20 23.01 0.39
CA LEU A 483 7.21 21.56 0.26
C LEU A 483 7.18 20.93 1.65
N GLN A 484 6.07 20.30 2.00
CA GLN A 484 5.93 19.66 3.30
C GLN A 484 5.55 18.19 3.14
N PRO A 485 6.41 17.22 3.49
CA PRO A 485 6.03 15.82 3.53
C PRO A 485 5.00 15.60 4.63
N PHE A 486 4.09 14.66 4.41
CA PHE A 486 3.02 14.37 5.35
C PHE A 486 3.45 13.45 6.50
N LYS A 487 4.47 13.87 7.24
CA LYS A 487 4.93 13.17 8.44
C LYS A 487 3.91 13.29 9.58
N ARG A 488 3.74 12.18 10.30
CA ARG A 488 3.19 12.13 11.67
C ARG A 488 4.32 12.35 12.69
N PRO A 489 4.01 12.80 13.93
CA PRO A 489 5.00 12.96 15.00
C PRO A 489 5.86 11.72 15.27
N ALA A 490 5.33 10.51 15.02
CA ALA A 490 6.09 9.26 15.18
C ALA A 490 7.24 9.06 14.16
N HIS A 491 7.33 9.88 13.10
CA HIS A 491 8.44 9.81 12.13
C HIS A 491 9.54 10.85 12.40
N ASP A 492 9.29 11.80 13.30
CA ASP A 492 10.30 12.77 13.77
C ASP A 492 11.08 12.16 14.95
#